data_AF-A0A258EUB9-F1
#
_entry.id   AF-A0A258EUB9-F1
#
_cell.length_a   1.000
_cell.length_b   1.000
_cell.length_c   1.000
_cell.angle_alpha   90.00
_cell.angle_beta   90.00
_cell.angle_gamma   90.00
#
_symmetry.space_group_name_H-M   'P 1'
#
loop_
_entity.id
_entity.type
_entity.pdbx_description
1 polymer ?
#
loop_
_entity_poly.entity_id
_entity_poly.type
_entity_poly.pdbx_seq_one_letter_code
_entity_poly.pdbx_strand_id
1 'polypeptide(L)'
;MKTRIETLIEKYWEAETSLEDEKELKALLKDAEGYNAEKVLFGIVEDFKREEPQQLQIPAEKPARRIRMHWLGWAASVAILAGSIWIWQDYEQKKQEELAYQQVMEALALIQSNLSKGQEQMQPLNDLKYLNTTNQLFQTTQ
;
A
#
# COMPACT_ATOMS: atom_id res chain seq x y z
N MET A 1 60.50 -24.88 -30.47
CA MET A 1 60.01 -26.13 -31.10
C MET A 1 58.52 -25.94 -31.31
N LYS A 2 58.00 -26.16 -32.53
CA LYS A 2 56.54 -26.03 -32.77
C LYS A 2 55.81 -27.12 -31.97
N THR A 3 54.70 -26.76 -31.33
CA THR A 3 53.87 -27.73 -30.61
C THR A 3 53.14 -28.62 -31.62
N ARG A 4 52.83 -29.88 -31.28
CA ARG A 4 52.09 -30.80 -32.16
C ARG A 4 50.80 -30.17 -32.72
N ILE A 5 50.10 -29.40 -31.90
CA ILE A 5 48.89 -28.64 -32.26
C ILE A 5 49.18 -27.64 -33.38
N GLU A 6 50.26 -26.86 -33.28
CA GLU A 6 50.62 -25.85 -34.28
C GLU A 6 50.99 -26.49 -35.62
N THR A 7 51.68 -27.63 -35.59
CA THR A 7 52.01 -28.39 -36.81
C THR A 7 50.76 -28.93 -37.50
N LEU A 8 49.80 -29.44 -36.71
CA LEU A 8 48.53 -29.94 -37.25
C LEU A 8 47.63 -28.81 -37.77
N ILE A 9 47.62 -27.65 -37.12
CA ILE A 9 46.89 -26.46 -37.59
C ILE A 9 47.48 -25.95 -38.90
N GLU A 10 48.80 -25.81 -38.99
CA GLU A 10 49.47 -25.38 -40.23
C GLU A 10 49.16 -26.33 -41.39
N LYS A 11 49.25 -27.65 -41.15
CA LYS A 11 48.89 -28.68 -42.12
C LYS A 11 47.41 -28.61 -42.54
N TYR A 12 46.52 -28.28 -41.60
CA TYR A 12 45.08 -28.12 -41.86
C TYR A 12 44.82 -26.92 -42.78
N TRP A 13 45.50 -25.80 -42.54
CA TRP A 13 45.41 -24.61 -43.41
C TRP A 13 45.96 -24.85 -44.81
N GLU A 14 47.00 -25.69 -44.94
CA GLU A 14 47.52 -26.15 -46.24
C GLU A 14 46.67 -27.26 -46.90
N ALA A 15 45.56 -27.67 -46.26
CA ALA A 15 44.65 -28.73 -46.73
C ALA A 15 45.32 -30.09 -46.94
N GLU A 16 46.39 -30.39 -46.19
CA GLU A 16 47.12 -31.66 -46.27
C GLU A 16 46.71 -32.66 -45.17
N THR A 17 45.76 -32.31 -44.29
CA THR A 17 45.34 -33.16 -43.17
C THR A 17 44.55 -34.39 -43.61
N SER A 18 44.71 -35.47 -42.84
CA SER A 18 43.86 -36.65 -42.92
C SER A 18 42.73 -36.59 -41.88
N LEU A 19 41.70 -37.44 -42.04
CA LEU A 19 40.61 -37.56 -41.04
C LEU A 19 41.10 -38.00 -39.66
N GLU A 20 42.23 -38.69 -39.59
CA GLU A 20 42.86 -39.10 -38.32
C GLU A 20 43.55 -37.91 -37.65
N ASP A 21 44.29 -37.10 -38.44
CA ASP A 21 44.92 -35.87 -37.98
C ASP A 21 43.90 -34.87 -37.43
N GLU A 22 42.74 -34.72 -38.07
CA GLU A 22 41.69 -33.79 -37.63
C GLU A 22 41.01 -34.25 -36.32
N LYS A 23 40.86 -35.56 -36.13
CA LYS A 23 40.36 -36.12 -34.87
C LYS A 23 41.36 -35.89 -33.74
N GLU A 24 42.65 -36.11 -34.01
CA GLU A 24 43.74 -35.82 -33.06
C GLU A 24 43.74 -34.33 -32.71
N LEU A 25 43.68 -33.45 -33.72
CA LEU A 25 43.65 -32.01 -33.54
C LEU A 25 42.44 -31.56 -32.71
N LYS A 26 41.23 -32.08 -32.97
CA LYS A 26 40.03 -31.76 -32.18
C LYS A 26 40.18 -32.18 -30.72
N ALA A 27 40.75 -33.36 -30.45
CA ALA A 27 40.98 -33.84 -29.09
C ALA A 27 42.01 -32.98 -28.34
N LEU A 28 43.12 -32.64 -28.99
CA LEU A 28 44.15 -31.79 -28.41
C LEU A 28 43.65 -30.36 -28.14
N LEU A 29 42.84 -29.81 -29.04
CA LEU A 29 42.23 -28.48 -28.86
C LEU A 29 41.22 -28.45 -27.71
N LYS A 30 40.58 -29.57 -27.32
CA LYS A 30 39.64 -29.59 -26.20
C LYS A 30 40.32 -29.28 -24.86
N ASP A 31 41.55 -29.75 -24.67
CA ASP A 31 42.32 -29.64 -23.43
C ASP A 31 43.31 -28.46 -23.42
N ALA A 32 43.76 -28.01 -24.60
CA ALA A 32 44.73 -26.93 -24.71
C ALA A 32 44.17 -25.56 -24.26
N GLU A 33 44.96 -24.77 -23.55
CA GLU A 33 44.66 -23.36 -23.27
C GLU A 33 44.92 -22.48 -24.51
N GLY A 34 44.01 -21.53 -24.82
CA GLY A 34 44.11 -20.68 -26.02
C GLY A 34 43.39 -21.22 -27.27
N TYR A 35 43.83 -20.81 -28.47
CA TYR A 35 43.30 -21.22 -29.78
C TYR A 35 41.78 -21.05 -29.96
N ASN A 36 41.26 -19.90 -29.56
CA ASN A 36 39.82 -19.63 -29.54
C ASN A 36 39.20 -19.70 -30.94
N ALA A 37 39.91 -19.24 -31.98
CA ALA A 37 39.41 -19.24 -33.35
C ALA A 37 39.26 -20.68 -33.88
N GLU A 38 40.29 -21.50 -33.69
CA GLU A 38 40.32 -22.89 -34.11
C GLU A 38 39.32 -23.73 -33.32
N LYS A 39 39.18 -23.50 -32.01
CA LYS A 39 38.16 -24.16 -31.18
C LYS A 39 36.74 -23.90 -31.67
N VAL A 40 36.46 -22.70 -32.18
CA VAL A 40 35.17 -22.37 -32.79
C VAL A 40 35.00 -23.10 -34.12
N LEU A 41 36.03 -23.14 -34.97
CA LEU A 41 36.00 -23.87 -36.26
C LEU A 41 35.68 -25.36 -36.07
N PHE A 42 36.25 -26.00 -35.04
CA PHE A 42 36.01 -27.42 -34.74
C PHE A 42 34.75 -27.69 -33.88
N GLY A 43 33.94 -26.67 -33.60
CA GLY A 43 32.68 -26.78 -32.85
C GLY A 43 32.84 -27.11 -31.36
N ILE A 44 34.05 -27.02 -30.82
CA ILE A 44 34.39 -27.44 -29.45
C ILE A 44 33.62 -26.61 -28.41
N VAL A 45 33.44 -25.32 -28.66
CA VAL A 45 32.70 -24.40 -27.76
C VAL A 45 31.21 -24.76 -27.66
N GLU A 46 30.62 -25.26 -28.75
CA GLU A 46 29.23 -25.71 -28.75
C GLU A 46 29.05 -27.03 -28.01
N ASP A 47 30.01 -27.94 -28.14
CA ASP A 47 30.07 -29.19 -27.40
C ASP A 47 30.11 -28.92 -25.88
N PHE A 48 30.92 -27.94 -25.44
CA PHE A 48 30.98 -27.53 -24.03
C PHE A 48 29.69 -26.87 -23.51
N LYS A 49 28.94 -26.14 -24.35
CA LYS A 49 27.65 -25.53 -23.95
C LYS A 49 26.56 -26.57 -23.70
N ARG A 50 26.69 -27.77 -24.29
CA ARG A 50 25.74 -28.87 -24.14
C ARG A 50 26.05 -29.77 -22.94
N GLU A 51 27.27 -29.69 -22.40
CA GLU A 51 27.64 -30.39 -21.18
C GLU A 51 26.98 -29.67 -19.98
N GLU A 52 26.08 -30.36 -19.28
CA GLU A 52 25.51 -29.84 -18.04
C GLU A 52 26.64 -29.71 -17.00
N PRO A 53 26.83 -28.54 -16.38
CA PRO A 53 27.84 -28.36 -15.34
C PRO A 53 27.53 -29.30 -14.16
N GLN A 54 28.37 -30.32 -13.96
CA GLN A 54 28.19 -31.35 -12.94
C GLN A 54 28.20 -30.80 -11.49
N GLN A 55 28.60 -29.54 -11.29
CA GLN A 55 28.73 -28.92 -9.97
C GLN A 55 28.25 -27.46 -9.98
N LEU A 56 26.96 -27.23 -10.20
CA LEU A 56 26.33 -25.96 -9.83
C LEU A 56 26.05 -25.96 -8.32
N GLN A 57 26.97 -25.43 -7.53
CA GLN A 57 26.69 -25.07 -6.14
C GLN A 57 25.89 -23.77 -6.13
N ILE A 58 24.57 -23.89 -6.31
CA ILE A 58 23.66 -22.77 -6.12
C ILE A 58 23.60 -22.49 -4.61
N PRO A 59 23.96 -21.28 -4.13
CA PRO A 59 23.84 -20.95 -2.72
C PRO A 59 22.36 -21.10 -2.33
N ALA A 60 22.08 -21.93 -1.32
CA ALA A 60 20.73 -22.18 -0.86
C ALA A 60 20.02 -20.85 -0.54
N GLU A 61 18.96 -20.56 -1.28
CA GLU A 61 18.16 -19.36 -1.06
C GLU A 61 17.69 -19.30 0.40
N LYS A 62 17.87 -18.15 1.06
CA LYS A 62 17.40 -17.94 2.43
C LYS A 62 15.90 -18.26 2.48
N PRO A 63 15.42 -19.07 3.43
CA PRO A 63 14.00 -19.41 3.46
C PRO A 63 13.19 -18.12 3.62
N ALA A 64 12.38 -17.82 2.61
CA ALA A 64 11.44 -16.71 2.68
C ALA A 64 10.57 -16.89 3.93
N ARG A 65 10.43 -15.83 4.73
CA ARG A 65 9.66 -15.86 5.98
C ARG A 65 8.19 -16.10 5.63
N ARG A 66 7.76 -17.37 5.67
CA ARG A 66 6.39 -17.78 5.35
C ARG A 66 5.49 -17.34 6.51
N ILE A 67 4.73 -16.28 6.28
CA ILE A 67 3.68 -15.86 7.20
C ILE A 67 2.57 -16.93 7.15
N ARG A 68 2.12 -17.39 8.31
CA ARG A 68 1.04 -18.38 8.40
C ARG A 68 -0.29 -17.72 8.02
N MET A 69 -0.75 -17.93 6.78
CA MET A 69 -2.00 -17.35 6.25
C MET A 69 -3.23 -17.64 7.12
N HIS A 70 -3.25 -18.75 7.85
CA HIS A 70 -4.31 -19.08 8.81
C HIS A 70 -4.48 -18.03 9.93
N TRP A 71 -3.40 -17.38 10.37
CA TRP A 71 -3.48 -16.32 11.39
C TRP A 71 -4.08 -15.03 10.84
N LEU A 72 -3.91 -14.74 9.54
CA LEU A 72 -4.53 -13.57 8.91
C LEU A 72 -6.04 -13.72 8.82
N GLY A 73 -6.54 -14.93 8.53
CA GLY A 73 -7.98 -15.18 8.47
C GLY A 73 -8.67 -14.89 9.80
N TRP A 74 -8.11 -15.39 10.91
CA TRP A 74 -8.67 -15.15 12.24
C TRP A 74 -8.56 -13.67 12.66
N ALA A 75 -7.43 -13.03 12.37
CA ALA A 75 -7.25 -11.60 12.64
C ALA A 75 -8.25 -10.72 11.88
N ALA A 76 -8.54 -11.04 10.61
CA ALA A 76 -9.52 -10.31 9.82
C ALA A 76 -10.93 -10.39 10.41
N SER A 77 -11.37 -11.58 10.83
CA SER A 77 -12.69 -11.75 11.46
C SER A 77 -12.82 -10.96 12.77
N VAL A 78 -11.77 -10.99 13.61
CA VAL A 78 -11.75 -10.22 14.87
C VAL A 78 -11.77 -8.72 14.60
N ALA A 79 -10.99 -8.24 13.62
CA ALA A 79 -10.95 -6.84 13.24
C ALA A 79 -12.30 -6.33 12.72
N ILE A 80 -13.00 -7.13 11.91
CA ILE A 80 -14.34 -6.80 11.42
C ILE A 80 -15.32 -6.67 12.59
N LEU A 81 -15.35 -7.64 13.50
CA LEU A 81 -16.26 -7.60 14.66
C LEU A 81 -15.98 -6.41 15.56
N ALA A 82 -14.71 -6.16 15.90
CA ALA A 82 -14.32 -5.02 16.73
C ALA A 82 -14.65 -3.68 16.05
N GLY A 83 -14.38 -3.58 14.75
CA GLY A 83 -14.71 -2.40 13.94
C GLY A 83 -16.22 -2.14 13.89
N SER A 84 -17.03 -3.17 13.68
CA SER A 84 -18.50 -3.04 13.67
C SER A 84 -19.05 -2.58 15.01
N ILE A 85 -18.55 -3.12 16.13
CA ILE A 85 -18.97 -2.70 17.48
C ILE A 85 -18.61 -1.23 17.70
N TRP A 86 -17.40 -0.81 17.33
CA TRP A 86 -16.95 0.57 17.51
C TRP A 86 -17.79 1.56 16.70
N ILE A 87 -18.06 1.25 15.42
CA ILE A 87 -18.91 2.07 14.55
C ILE A 87 -20.33 2.15 15.10
N TRP A 88 -20.90 1.04 15.57
CA TRP A 88 -22.24 1.04 16.16
C TRP A 88 -22.30 1.97 17.38
N GLN A 89 -21.33 1.87 18.28
CA GLN A 89 -21.30 2.69 19.50
C GLN A 89 -21.17 4.18 19.18
N ASP A 90 -20.31 4.57 18.25
CA ASP A 90 -20.15 5.96 17.80
C ASP A 90 -21.46 6.49 17.18
N TYR A 91 -22.10 5.68 16.34
CA TYR A 91 -23.38 6.05 15.71
C TYR A 91 -24.49 6.25 16.73
N GLU A 92 -24.63 5.32 17.69
CA GLU A 92 -25.66 5.42 18.72
C GLU A 92 -25.41 6.62 19.63
N GLN A 93 -24.16 6.90 20.02
CA GLN A 93 -23.84 8.09 20.82
C GLN A 93 -24.24 9.38 20.11
N LYS A 94 -23.86 9.54 18.84
CA LYS A 94 -24.22 10.73 18.04
C LYS A 94 -25.73 10.90 17.93
N LYS A 95 -26.45 9.80 17.67
CA LYS A 95 -27.91 9.82 17.58
C LYS A 95 -28.57 10.24 18.90
N GLN A 96 -28.05 9.76 20.04
CA GLN A 96 -28.57 10.15 21.35
C GLN A 96 -28.27 11.63 21.65
N GLU A 97 -27.10 12.14 21.26
CA GLU A 97 -26.73 13.55 21.42
C GLU A 97 -27.63 14.46 20.57
N GLU A 98 -27.90 14.10 19.31
CA GLU A 98 -28.83 14.82 18.43
C GLU A 98 -30.26 14.86 19.02
N LEU A 99 -30.75 13.73 19.54
CA LEU A 99 -32.06 13.66 20.19
C LEU A 99 -32.12 14.54 21.45
N ALA A 100 -31.10 14.49 22.30
CA ALA A 100 -31.02 15.34 23.49
C ALA A 100 -30.96 16.83 23.10
N TYR A 101 -30.19 17.19 22.08
CA TYR A 101 -30.12 18.55 21.56
C TYR A 101 -31.49 19.04 21.06
N GLN A 102 -32.20 18.22 20.28
CA GLN A 102 -33.54 18.55 19.79
C GLN A 102 -34.52 18.80 20.94
N GLN A 103 -34.53 17.95 21.97
CA GLN A 103 -35.39 18.13 23.15
C GLN A 103 -35.10 19.43 23.90
N VAL A 104 -33.83 19.78 24.06
CA VAL A 104 -33.42 21.04 24.71
C VAL A 104 -33.87 22.25 23.88
N MET A 105 -33.69 22.21 22.56
CA MET A 105 -34.13 23.28 21.66
C MET A 105 -35.65 23.45 21.67
N GLU A 106 -36.41 22.36 21.71
CA GLU A 106 -37.87 22.40 21.83
C GLU A 106 -38.31 23.03 23.16
N ALA A 107 -37.70 22.61 24.28
CA ALA A 107 -37.98 23.19 25.59
C ALA A 107 -37.64 24.69 25.63
N LEU A 108 -36.51 25.08 25.04
CA LEU A 108 -36.10 26.48 24.93
C LEU A 108 -37.07 27.30 24.06
N ALA A 109 -37.56 26.73 22.96
CA ALA A 109 -38.56 27.37 22.11
C ALA A 109 -39.87 27.60 22.87
N LEU A 110 -40.31 26.64 23.70
CA LEU A 110 -41.47 26.81 24.57
C LEU A 110 -41.25 27.92 25.60
N ILE A 111 -40.09 27.97 26.25
CA ILE A 111 -39.72 29.03 27.19
C ILE A 111 -39.75 30.39 26.48
N GLN A 112 -39.12 30.50 25.31
CA GLN A 112 -39.11 31.71 24.50
C GLN A 112 -40.53 32.17 24.15
N SER A 113 -41.40 31.23 23.74
CA SER A 113 -42.79 31.54 23.39
C SER A 113 -43.62 32.05 24.58
N ASN A 114 -43.35 31.54 25.78
CA ASN A 114 -44.02 32.00 27.00
C ASN A 114 -43.47 33.35 27.45
N LEU A 115 -42.16 33.56 27.32
CA LEU A 115 -41.53 34.84 27.61
C LEU A 115 -42.02 35.96 26.68
N SER A 116 -42.13 35.68 25.38
CA SER A 116 -42.64 36.66 24.40
C SER A 116 -44.10 37.04 24.69
N LYS A 117 -44.95 36.06 25.00
CA LYS A 117 -46.35 36.32 25.44
C LYS A 117 -46.40 37.14 26.71
N GLY A 118 -45.54 36.85 27.69
CA GLY A 118 -45.44 37.64 28.92
C GLY A 118 -45.02 39.09 28.63
N GLN A 119 -44.06 39.30 27.73
CA GLN A 119 -43.64 40.62 27.30
C GLN A 119 -44.76 41.40 26.59
N GLU A 120 -45.52 40.77 25.70
CA GLU A 120 -46.69 41.37 25.05
C GLU A 120 -47.75 41.79 26.08
N GLN A 121 -48.05 40.95 27.08
CA GLN A 121 -49.00 41.29 28.14
C GLN A 121 -48.54 42.45 29.03
N MET A 122 -47.23 42.69 29.11
CA MET A 122 -46.65 43.82 29.85
C MET A 122 -46.58 45.11 29.01
N GLN A 123 -46.80 45.08 27.69
CA GLN A 123 -46.83 46.29 26.85
C GLN A 123 -47.83 47.34 27.35
N PRO A 124 -49.09 47.02 27.67
CA PRO A 124 -50.05 48.00 28.19
C PRO A 124 -49.58 48.65 29.49
N LEU A 125 -48.85 47.93 30.35
CA LEU A 125 -48.28 48.49 31.59
C LEU A 125 -47.11 49.44 31.31
N ASN A 126 -46.38 49.22 30.22
CA ASN A 126 -45.33 50.14 29.78
C ASN A 126 -45.92 51.48 29.31
N ASP A 127 -47.13 51.48 28.74
CA ASP A 127 -47.86 52.71 28.40
C ASP A 127 -48.32 53.46 29.65
N LEU A 128 -48.70 52.74 30.72
CA LEU A 128 -49.04 53.35 32.02
C LEU A 128 -47.84 54.07 32.67
N LYS A 129 -46.61 53.71 32.33
CA LYS A 129 -45.40 54.43 32.80
C LYS A 129 -45.43 55.91 32.39
N TYR A 130 -46.03 56.23 31.25
CA TYR A 130 -46.18 57.61 30.76
C TYR A 130 -47.43 58.32 31.30
N LEU A 131 -48.37 57.58 31.92
CA LEU A 131 -49.60 58.13 32.50
C LEU A 131 -49.46 58.58 33.95
N ASN A 132 -48.27 58.46 34.58
CA ASN A 132 -47.98 59.05 35.89
C ASN A 132 -47.81 60.59 35.82
N THR A 133 -48.72 61.26 35.12
CA THR A 133 -48.94 62.72 35.20
C THR A 133 -50.13 62.98 36.15
N THR A 134 -50.13 62.31 37.31
CA THR A 134 -51.19 62.49 38.33
C THR A 134 -51.31 63.94 38.83
N ASN A 135 -50.29 64.78 38.58
CA ASN A 135 -50.31 66.20 38.95
C ASN A 135 -51.01 67.14 37.95
N GLN A 136 -51.56 66.65 36.82
CA GLN A 136 -52.24 67.53 35.86
C GLN A 136 -53.77 67.44 35.87
N LEU A 137 -54.35 66.41 36.51
CA LEU A 137 -55.81 66.14 36.46
C LEU A 137 -56.59 66.61 37.69
N PHE A 138 -55.90 67.02 38.76
CA PHE A 138 -56.55 67.57 39.95
C PHE A 138 -56.04 68.98 40.21
N GLN A 139 -56.68 69.98 39.59
CA GLN A 139 -56.59 71.35 40.11
C GLN A 139 -57.31 71.36 41.46
N THR A 140 -56.56 71.25 42.54
CA THR A 140 -57.08 71.49 43.89
C THR A 140 -57.21 73.00 44.06
N THR A 141 -58.42 73.50 43.85
CA THR A 141 -58.83 74.86 44.21
C THR A 141 -58.64 75.04 45.72
N GLN A 142 -57.78 75.97 46.12
CA GLN A 142 -57.78 76.56 47.48
C GLN A 142 -58.95 77.51 47.66
#